data_AF-A0A1G1KXN2-F1
#
_entry.id   AF-A0A1G1KXN2-F1
#
_cell.length_a   1.000
_cell.length_b   1.000
_cell.length_c   1.000
_cell.angle_alpha   90.00
_cell.angle_beta   90.00
_cell.angle_gamma   90.00
#
_symmetry.space_group_name_H-M   'P 1'
#
loop_
_entity.id
_entity.type
_entity.pdbx_description
1 polymer ?
#
loop_
_entity_poly.entity_id
_entity_poly.type
_entity_poly.pdbx_seq_one_letter_code
_entity_poly.pdbx_strand_id
1 'polypeptide(L)'
;MPIPIDRYLTITPLAGVHETWYSGTQSSDAVTRAAPYFSTTADTRLSRRFTQEGGATFTHKIEPGVTYEYLPHVRQDNPSYDALDRLTPKNLLTYSLTNRLSAMIGDGETRRYVEVGYARLTQSQHVASSPTGKPWSDLRGEFIARTAVPVTTELDVDVFYNHAQSAVSAFNTDLKVNLTKDFFFSIGQRFTHQGQVAVRGDLFNPMTLNEVLFQSQKTNFYTAEVGFALPYNLYAVARGYLDQGTGQFPEMNYGLYYVGSSRCWGAGIMLNQRPDQTEFAVLFTLGGGGFSDSPFSGLYRGLFQRLGLDIQRLR
;
A
#
# COMPACT_ATOMS: atom_id res chain seq x y z
N MET A 1 2.53 -11.64 -22.20
CA MET A 1 1.65 -12.82 -21.94
C MET A 1 2.47 -13.84 -21.17
N PRO A 2 1.95 -14.51 -20.13
CA PRO A 2 2.69 -15.55 -19.43
C PRO A 2 2.95 -16.76 -20.32
N ILE A 3 4.19 -17.26 -20.31
CA ILE A 3 4.67 -18.41 -21.08
C ILE A 3 5.14 -19.46 -20.09
N PRO A 4 4.39 -20.54 -19.85
CA PRO A 4 4.87 -21.64 -19.03
C PRO A 4 5.99 -22.37 -19.78
N ILE A 5 7.20 -22.34 -19.24
CA ILE A 5 8.36 -23.06 -19.80
C ILE A 5 8.31 -24.54 -19.38
N ASP A 6 7.90 -24.78 -18.14
CA ASP A 6 7.62 -26.09 -17.57
C ASP A 6 6.57 -25.94 -16.46
N ARG A 7 6.19 -27.04 -15.80
CA ARG A 7 5.27 -27.10 -14.66
C ARG A 7 5.59 -26.11 -13.54
N TYR A 8 6.87 -25.81 -13.34
CA TYR A 8 7.33 -24.99 -12.22
C TYR A 8 7.80 -23.59 -12.62
N LEU A 9 8.15 -23.35 -13.89
CA LEU A 9 8.72 -22.08 -14.33
C LEU A 9 7.80 -21.38 -15.33
N THR A 10 7.42 -20.15 -15.03
CA THR A 10 6.70 -19.26 -15.94
C THR A 10 7.57 -18.06 -16.27
N ILE A 11 7.62 -17.69 -17.56
CA ILE A 11 8.27 -16.47 -18.03
C ILE A 11 7.19 -15.54 -18.59
N THR A 12 7.15 -14.31 -18.12
CA THR A 12 6.17 -13.30 -18.55
C THR A 12 6.91 -12.10 -19.14
N PRO A 13 7.10 -12.06 -20.48
CA PRO A 13 7.57 -10.85 -21.15
C PRO A 13 6.45 -9.82 -21.26
N LEU A 14 6.85 -8.56 -21.18
CA LEU A 14 6.02 -7.38 -21.39
C LEU A 14 6.84 -6.33 -22.14
N ALA A 15 6.25 -5.78 -23.19
CA ALA A 15 6.79 -4.64 -23.92
C ALA A 15 5.67 -3.60 -24.09
N GLY A 16 6.01 -2.33 -23.93
CA GLY A 16 5.07 -1.23 -24.06
C GLY A 16 5.77 0.06 -24.45
N VAL A 17 4.99 1.08 -24.79
CA VAL A 17 5.48 2.44 -25.03
C VAL A 17 4.57 3.38 -24.26
N HIS A 18 5.17 4.32 -23.52
CA HIS A 18 4.47 5.40 -22.83
C HIS A 18 4.73 6.70 -23.58
N GLU A 19 3.68 7.27 -24.16
CA GLU A 19 3.74 8.54 -24.91
C GLU A 19 3.04 9.65 -24.13
N THR A 20 3.70 10.79 -24.00
CA THR A 20 3.19 11.98 -23.33
C THR A 20 3.33 13.20 -24.24
N TRP A 21 2.27 14.00 -24.32
CA TRP A 21 2.20 15.22 -25.11
C TRP A 21 1.72 16.38 -24.24
N TYR A 22 2.47 17.48 -24.24
CA TYR A 22 2.17 18.69 -23.48
C TYR A 22 2.08 19.89 -24.41
N SER A 23 0.98 20.64 -24.29
CA SER A 23 0.83 21.99 -24.86
C SER A 23 0.39 22.94 -23.76
N GLY A 24 0.95 24.14 -23.70
CA GLY A 24 0.58 25.11 -22.67
C GLY A 24 0.88 26.53 -23.10
N THR A 25 0.40 27.51 -22.34
CA THR A 25 0.58 28.94 -22.64
C THR A 25 1.98 29.46 -22.32
N GLN A 26 2.78 28.71 -21.56
CA GLN A 26 4.14 29.08 -21.16
C GLN A 26 5.23 28.66 -22.16
N SER A 27 4.90 27.81 -23.14
CA SER A 27 5.80 27.37 -24.22
C SER A 27 5.09 27.55 -25.55
N SER A 28 5.75 28.14 -26.55
CA SER A 28 5.17 28.28 -27.90
C SER A 28 5.01 26.93 -28.59
N ASP A 29 5.83 25.93 -28.21
CA ASP A 29 5.91 24.65 -28.88
C ASP A 29 5.41 23.53 -27.97
N ALA A 30 4.70 22.56 -28.56
CA ALA A 30 4.26 21.36 -27.86
C ALA A 30 5.45 20.41 -27.64
N VAL A 31 5.54 19.87 -26.42
CA VAL A 31 6.60 18.91 -26.04
C VAL A 31 6.04 17.50 -26.10
N THR A 32 6.69 16.63 -26.86
CA THR A 32 6.33 15.22 -27.00
C THR A 32 7.46 14.33 -26.49
N ARG A 33 7.11 13.25 -25.78
CA ARG A 33 8.05 12.25 -25.29
C ARG A 33 7.46 10.85 -25.46
N ALA A 34 8.22 9.94 -26.03
CA ALA A 34 7.90 8.52 -26.10
C ALA A 34 8.97 7.72 -25.34
N ALA A 35 8.54 6.85 -24.43
CA ALA A 35 9.40 6.03 -23.60
C ALA A 35 9.07 4.55 -23.80
N PRO A 36 9.90 3.78 -24.52
CA PRO A 36 9.70 2.34 -24.64
C PRO A 36 10.06 1.65 -23.32
N TYR A 37 9.28 0.65 -22.95
CA TYR A 37 9.45 -0.11 -21.72
C TYR A 37 9.48 -1.61 -22.05
N PHE A 38 10.46 -2.31 -21.50
CA PHE A 38 10.59 -3.75 -21.62
C PHE A 38 10.76 -4.38 -20.24
N SER A 39 10.06 -5.48 -19.99
CA SER A 39 10.16 -6.25 -18.76
C SER A 39 10.06 -7.74 -19.06
N THR A 40 10.77 -8.55 -18.29
CA THR A 40 10.64 -10.00 -18.31
C THR A 40 10.72 -10.52 -16.89
N THR A 41 9.65 -11.17 -16.44
CA THR A 41 9.60 -11.83 -15.14
C THR A 41 9.73 -13.34 -15.32
N ALA A 42 10.60 -13.98 -14.56
CA ALA A 42 10.67 -15.41 -14.39
C ALA A 42 10.26 -15.76 -12.96
N ASP A 43 9.19 -16.55 -12.80
CA ASP A 43 8.65 -16.93 -11.50
C ASP A 43 8.41 -18.42 -11.36
N THR A 44 8.48 -18.91 -10.12
CA THR A 44 8.15 -20.28 -9.75
C THR A 44 7.11 -20.28 -8.65
N ARG A 45 6.23 -21.29 -8.63
CA ARG A 45 5.27 -21.49 -7.54
C ARG A 45 5.37 -22.92 -7.01
N LEU A 46 6.03 -23.09 -5.87
CA LEU A 46 6.10 -24.35 -5.15
C LEU A 46 5.06 -24.35 -4.04
N SER A 47 4.35 -25.45 -3.85
CA SER A 47 3.39 -25.57 -2.75
C SER A 47 3.42 -26.95 -2.13
N ARG A 48 3.25 -27.00 -0.81
CA ARG A 48 3.13 -28.24 -0.06
C ARG A 48 2.00 -28.12 0.96
N ARG A 49 1.18 -29.16 1.03
CA ARG A 49 0.16 -29.32 2.06
C ARG A 49 0.71 -30.17 3.20
N PHE A 50 0.53 -29.69 4.42
CA PHE A 50 0.87 -30.35 5.66
C PHE A 50 -0.41 -30.66 6.43
N THR A 51 -0.45 -31.83 7.06
CA THR A 51 -1.54 -32.27 7.94
C THR A 51 -0.94 -32.46 9.33
N GLN A 52 -1.46 -31.74 10.33
CA GLN A 52 -1.04 -31.88 11.72
C GLN A 52 -1.79 -33.02 12.42
N GLU A 53 -1.21 -33.51 13.51
CA GLU A 53 -1.93 -34.33 14.49
C GLU A 53 -3.13 -33.52 15.02
N GLY A 54 -4.34 -34.07 14.87
CA GLY A 54 -5.60 -33.34 15.11
C GLY A 54 -6.37 -32.94 13.84
N GLY A 55 -5.86 -33.25 12.65
CA GLY A 55 -6.60 -33.13 11.38
C GLY A 55 -6.59 -31.72 10.75
N ALA A 56 -5.96 -30.75 11.40
CA ALA A 56 -5.73 -29.43 10.81
C ALA A 56 -4.81 -29.54 9.59
N THR A 57 -5.15 -28.81 8.52
CA THR A 57 -4.33 -28.79 7.30
C THR A 57 -3.88 -27.39 6.95
N PHE A 58 -2.58 -27.26 6.64
CA PHE A 58 -1.94 -26.02 6.23
C PHE A 58 -1.30 -26.19 4.86
N THR A 59 -1.37 -25.17 4.03
CA THR A 59 -0.69 -25.11 2.74
C THR A 59 0.36 -24.02 2.81
N HIS A 60 1.63 -24.39 2.63
CA HIS A 60 2.73 -23.44 2.46
C HIS A 60 3.04 -23.31 0.97
N LYS A 61 3.17 -22.07 0.50
CA LYS A 61 3.62 -21.74 -0.85
C LYS A 61 4.92 -20.95 -0.79
N ILE A 62 5.85 -21.28 -1.67
CA ILE A 62 7.10 -20.55 -1.87
C ILE A 62 7.11 -20.07 -3.33
N GLU A 63 7.22 -18.75 -3.49
CA GLU A 63 7.15 -18.08 -4.79
C GLU A 63 8.41 -17.22 -4.98
N PRO A 64 9.52 -17.80 -5.47
CA PRO A 64 10.66 -17.01 -5.92
C PRO A 64 10.35 -16.41 -7.30
N GLY A 65 10.83 -15.19 -7.52
CA GLY A 65 10.67 -14.50 -8.79
C GLY A 65 11.82 -13.53 -9.06
N VAL A 66 12.19 -13.42 -10.32
CA VAL A 66 13.20 -12.48 -10.82
C VAL A 66 12.60 -11.69 -11.97
N THR A 67 12.67 -10.36 -11.90
CA THR A 67 12.17 -9.48 -12.95
C THR A 67 13.31 -8.62 -13.47
N TYR A 68 13.56 -8.69 -14.77
CA TYR A 68 14.43 -7.73 -15.46
C TYR A 68 13.58 -6.61 -16.08
N GLU A 69 14.01 -5.37 -15.94
CA GLU A 69 13.35 -4.20 -16.49
C GLU A 69 14.32 -3.27 -17.19
N TYR A 70 13.89 -2.78 -18.36
CA TYR A 70 14.62 -1.81 -19.16
C TYR A 70 13.72 -0.65 -19.56
N LEU A 71 14.17 0.55 -19.24
CA LEU A 71 13.57 1.83 -19.62
C LEU A 71 14.75 2.76 -19.95
N PRO A 72 14.96 3.12 -21.22
CA PRO A 72 16.10 3.95 -21.59
C PRO A 72 15.97 5.35 -20.99
N HIS A 73 17.10 6.05 -20.93
CA HIS A 73 17.07 7.47 -20.66
C HIS A 73 16.36 8.20 -21.81
N VAL A 74 15.31 8.94 -21.47
CA VAL A 74 14.55 9.79 -22.39
C VAL A 74 14.67 11.24 -21.94
N ARG A 75 14.66 12.19 -22.89
CA ARG A 75 14.64 13.62 -22.56
C ARG A 75 13.38 13.95 -21.75
N GLN A 76 13.54 14.77 -20.71
CA GLN A 76 12.46 15.16 -19.81
C GLN A 76 12.34 16.69 -19.71
N ASP A 77 12.39 17.34 -20.87
CA ASP A 77 12.20 18.79 -20.99
C ASP A 77 10.72 19.18 -20.82
N ASN A 78 9.84 18.19 -20.58
CA ASN A 78 8.44 18.40 -20.25
C ASN A 78 8.30 19.08 -18.86
N PRO A 79 7.24 19.90 -18.69
CA PRO A 79 6.89 20.42 -17.37
C PRO A 79 6.66 19.29 -16.36
N SER A 80 6.86 19.60 -15.08
CA SER A 80 6.65 18.67 -13.97
C SER A 80 5.41 19.12 -13.20
N TYR A 81 4.31 18.42 -13.37
CA TYR A 81 3.05 18.60 -12.64
C TYR A 81 2.82 17.46 -11.65
N ASP A 82 3.11 16.23 -12.05
CA ASP A 82 2.89 15.04 -11.24
C ASP A 82 4.01 13.99 -11.36
N ALA A 83 3.79 12.83 -10.74
CA ALA A 83 4.75 11.73 -10.73
C ALA A 83 4.89 11.01 -12.08
N LEU A 84 3.96 11.18 -13.03
CA LEU A 84 4.01 10.58 -14.37
C LEU A 84 4.92 11.37 -15.32
N ASP A 85 5.22 12.61 -14.96
CA ASP A 85 6.10 13.50 -15.72
C ASP A 85 7.56 13.13 -15.63
N ARG A 86 7.98 12.46 -14.55
CA ARG A 86 9.36 12.06 -14.32
C ARG A 86 9.51 10.56 -14.44
N LEU A 87 10.29 10.12 -15.42
CA LEU A 87 10.53 8.70 -15.67
C LEU A 87 11.96 8.33 -15.29
N THR A 88 12.14 7.60 -14.21
CA THR A 88 13.49 7.16 -13.80
C THR A 88 13.99 6.05 -14.72
N PRO A 89 15.13 6.19 -15.42
CA PRO A 89 15.66 5.14 -16.30
C PRO A 89 15.85 3.81 -15.55
N LYS A 90 15.68 2.70 -16.26
CA LYS A 90 15.79 1.34 -15.72
C LYS A 90 16.76 0.50 -16.52
N ASN A 91 17.65 -0.15 -15.80
CA ASN A 91 18.36 -1.35 -16.22
C ASN A 91 18.52 -2.18 -14.94
N LEU A 92 17.41 -2.81 -14.55
CA LEU A 92 17.14 -3.23 -13.18
C LEU A 92 16.81 -4.72 -13.15
N LEU A 93 17.40 -5.42 -12.18
CA LEU A 93 17.07 -6.80 -11.86
C LEU A 93 16.49 -6.86 -10.46
N THR A 94 15.21 -7.21 -10.34
CA THR A 94 14.49 -7.29 -9.06
C THR A 94 14.27 -8.74 -8.67
N TYR A 95 14.76 -9.11 -7.49
CA TYR A 95 14.57 -10.40 -6.87
C TYR A 95 13.45 -10.32 -5.85
N SER A 96 12.59 -11.33 -5.84
CA SER A 96 11.52 -11.46 -4.85
C SER A 96 11.43 -12.90 -4.36
N LEU A 97 11.16 -13.07 -3.07
CA LEU A 97 10.87 -14.36 -2.46
C LEU A 97 9.68 -14.21 -1.55
N THR A 98 8.54 -14.80 -1.94
CA THR A 98 7.31 -14.78 -1.12
C THR A 98 7.07 -16.16 -0.51
N ASN A 99 6.84 -16.20 0.80
CA ASN A 99 6.36 -17.35 1.53
C ASN A 99 4.91 -17.06 1.97
N ARG A 100 3.95 -17.90 1.58
CA ARG A 100 2.54 -17.76 1.98
C ARG A 100 2.11 -18.98 2.79
N LEU A 101 1.42 -18.74 3.89
CA LEU A 101 0.80 -19.79 4.69
C LEU A 101 -0.72 -19.64 4.61
N SER A 102 -1.39 -20.73 4.28
CA SER A 102 -2.86 -20.80 4.28
C SER A 102 -3.32 -21.95 5.17
N ALA A 103 -4.36 -21.71 5.96
CA ALA A 103 -4.99 -22.72 6.81
C ALA A 103 -6.39 -23.03 6.30
N MET A 104 -6.84 -24.26 6.52
CA MET A 104 -8.26 -24.59 6.39
C MET A 104 -8.97 -24.19 7.68
N ILE A 105 -9.88 -23.23 7.59
CA ILE A 105 -10.71 -22.76 8.70
C ILE A 105 -12.13 -23.28 8.47
N GLY A 106 -12.72 -23.86 9.51
CA GLY A 106 -14.11 -24.33 9.50
C GLY A 106 -15.02 -23.28 10.12
N ASP A 107 -16.13 -22.98 9.45
CA ASP A 107 -17.26 -22.22 10.00
C ASP A 107 -18.54 -23.06 9.78
N GLY A 108 -18.98 -23.74 10.83
CA GLY A 108 -20.04 -24.76 10.75
C GLY A 108 -19.67 -25.92 9.81
N GLU A 109 -20.51 -26.18 8.81
CA GLU A 109 -20.27 -27.22 7.78
C GLU A 109 -19.33 -26.76 6.65
N THR A 110 -19.07 -25.44 6.55
CA THR A 110 -18.24 -24.91 5.47
C THR A 110 -16.76 -24.88 5.86
N ARG A 111 -15.91 -25.44 5.00
CA ARG A 111 -14.45 -25.38 5.15
C ARG A 111 -13.88 -24.49 4.06
N ARG A 112 -13.18 -23.43 4.47
CA ARG A 112 -12.54 -22.48 3.55
C ARG A 112 -11.04 -22.44 3.77
N TYR A 113 -10.28 -22.40 2.68
CA TYR A 113 -8.87 -22.03 2.74
C TYR A 113 -8.73 -20.52 2.87
N VAL A 114 -8.07 -20.10 3.93
CA VAL A 114 -7.77 -18.69 4.21
C VAL A 114 -6.28 -18.52 4.32
N GLU A 115 -5.74 -17.50 3.66
CA GLU A 115 -4.35 -17.09 3.85
C GLU A 115 -4.22 -16.47 5.25
N VAL A 116 -3.48 -17.15 6.12
CA VAL A 116 -3.23 -16.71 7.51
C VAL A 116 -2.00 -15.82 7.60
N GLY A 117 -1.19 -15.74 6.54
CA GLY A 117 -0.13 -14.77 6.45
C GLY A 117 0.84 -15.01 5.30
N TYR A 118 1.68 -14.01 5.06
CA TYR A 118 2.80 -14.13 4.16
C TYR A 118 3.99 -13.31 4.65
N ALA A 119 5.18 -13.73 4.22
CA ALA A 119 6.42 -12.97 4.32
C ALA A 119 7.00 -12.81 2.92
N ARG A 120 7.40 -11.61 2.53
CA ARG A 120 8.07 -11.34 1.25
C ARG A 120 9.34 -10.56 1.47
N LEU A 121 10.40 -11.01 0.81
CA LEU A 121 11.64 -10.26 0.66
C LEU A 121 11.74 -9.75 -0.78
N THR A 122 12.11 -8.49 -0.97
CA THR A 122 12.31 -7.88 -2.29
C THR A 122 13.57 -7.03 -2.29
N GLN A 123 14.40 -7.17 -3.33
CA GLN A 123 15.60 -6.36 -3.50
C GLN A 123 15.85 -6.13 -5.00
N SER A 124 16.26 -4.93 -5.38
CA SER A 124 16.58 -4.59 -6.76
C SER A 124 18.06 -4.27 -6.93
N GLN A 125 18.58 -4.61 -8.11
CA GLN A 125 19.96 -4.40 -8.51
C GLN A 125 20.01 -3.58 -9.80
N HIS A 126 20.77 -2.49 -9.80
CA HIS A 126 21.09 -1.76 -11.02
C HIS A 126 22.24 -2.46 -11.73
N VAL A 127 21.99 -2.93 -12.96
CA VAL A 127 22.96 -3.72 -13.75
C VAL A 127 23.95 -2.82 -14.49
N ALA A 128 23.58 -1.56 -14.75
CA ALA A 128 24.43 -0.55 -15.37
C ALA A 128 24.59 0.65 -14.44
N SER A 129 24.09 1.83 -14.85
CA SER A 129 24.10 3.03 -14.01
C SER A 129 22.95 3.02 -13.01
N SER A 130 23.25 3.30 -11.75
CA SER A 130 22.24 3.57 -10.72
C SER A 130 21.93 5.06 -10.63
N PRO A 131 20.64 5.47 -10.65
CA PRO A 131 20.25 6.85 -10.37
C PRO A 131 20.69 7.34 -8.98
N THR A 132 20.88 6.41 -8.04
CA THR A 132 21.24 6.70 -6.64
C THR A 132 22.74 6.55 -6.38
N GLY A 133 23.52 6.14 -7.39
CA GLY A 133 24.93 5.77 -7.24
C GLY A 133 25.16 4.44 -6.51
N LYS A 134 24.11 3.77 -6.02
CA LYS A 134 24.19 2.48 -5.33
C LYS A 134 23.83 1.32 -6.27
N PRO A 135 24.62 0.24 -6.35
CA PRO A 135 24.31 -0.91 -7.21
C PRO A 135 23.08 -1.70 -6.73
N TRP A 136 22.78 -1.66 -5.43
CA TRP A 136 21.65 -2.37 -4.82
C TRP A 136 20.71 -1.38 -4.15
N SER A 137 19.41 -1.65 -4.25
CA SER A 137 18.40 -1.00 -3.42
C SER A 137 18.50 -1.49 -1.98
N ASP A 138 17.75 -0.84 -1.10
CA ASP A 138 17.44 -1.39 0.21
C ASP A 138 16.75 -2.75 0.07
N LEU A 139 16.98 -3.66 1.02
CA LEU A 139 16.22 -4.89 1.14
C LEU A 139 14.88 -4.57 1.81
N ARG A 140 13.80 -4.86 1.10
CA ARG A 140 12.45 -4.70 1.62
C ARG A 140 11.92 -6.02 2.17
N GLY A 141 11.39 -6.00 3.39
CA GLY A 141 10.65 -7.08 4.01
C GLY A 141 9.19 -6.68 4.23
N GLU A 142 8.27 -7.44 3.66
CA GLU A 142 6.83 -7.32 3.92
C GLU A 142 6.38 -8.54 4.73
N PHE A 143 5.64 -8.34 5.80
CA PHE A 143 5.07 -9.41 6.60
C PHE A 143 3.63 -9.10 7.00
N ILE A 144 2.71 -9.98 6.64
CA ILE A 144 1.32 -9.90 7.07
C ILE A 144 0.95 -11.20 7.79
N ALA A 145 0.36 -11.08 8.98
CA ALA A 145 -0.22 -12.19 9.73
C ALA A 145 -1.67 -11.88 10.09
N ARG A 146 -2.53 -12.88 9.94
CA ARG A 146 -3.97 -12.77 10.11
C ARG A 146 -4.50 -13.91 10.97
N THR A 147 -5.33 -13.54 11.93
CA THR A 147 -6.15 -14.47 12.72
C THR A 147 -7.61 -14.15 12.48
N ALA A 148 -8.44 -15.18 12.28
CA ALA A 148 -9.88 -15.01 12.02
C ALA A 148 -10.75 -15.31 13.25
N VAL A 149 -10.28 -16.12 14.20
CA VAL A 149 -11.05 -16.61 15.34
C VAL A 149 -10.19 -16.56 16.61
N PRO A 150 -10.75 -16.17 17.78
CA PRO A 150 -12.10 -15.63 17.99
C PRO A 150 -12.23 -14.15 17.61
N VAL A 151 -11.10 -13.45 17.49
CA VAL A 151 -11.03 -12.03 17.16
C VAL A 151 -10.30 -11.89 15.84
N THR A 152 -10.86 -11.10 14.92
CA THR A 152 -10.18 -10.82 13.66
C THR A 152 -9.04 -9.85 13.92
N THR A 153 -7.81 -10.30 13.69
CA THR A 153 -6.59 -9.52 13.93
C THR A 153 -5.70 -9.60 12.71
N GLU A 154 -5.15 -8.46 12.30
CA GLU A 154 -4.15 -8.35 11.24
C GLU A 154 -2.94 -7.59 11.77
N LEU A 155 -1.76 -8.20 11.66
CA LEU A 155 -0.47 -7.54 11.83
C LEU A 155 0.12 -7.33 10.44
N ASP A 156 0.46 -6.09 10.13
CA ASP A 156 1.11 -5.67 8.88
C ASP A 156 2.43 -4.99 9.23
N VAL A 157 3.53 -5.44 8.62
CA VAL A 157 4.88 -4.94 8.85
C VAL A 157 5.56 -4.74 7.50
N ASP A 158 6.12 -3.55 7.28
CA ASP A 158 6.91 -3.20 6.10
C ASP A 158 8.22 -2.57 6.55
N VAL A 159 9.34 -3.18 6.16
CA VAL A 159 10.69 -2.76 6.57
C VAL A 159 11.58 -2.58 5.36
N PHE A 160 12.38 -1.52 5.37
CA PHE A 160 13.43 -1.27 4.40
C PHE A 160 14.76 -1.21 5.14
N TYR A 161 15.71 -2.04 4.71
CA TYR A 161 17.04 -2.13 5.29
C TYR A 161 18.10 -1.68 4.27
N ASN A 162 18.85 -0.64 4.63
CA ASN A 162 19.94 -0.12 3.81
C ASN A 162 21.24 -0.82 4.18
N HIS A 163 21.69 -1.74 3.33
CA HIS A 163 22.93 -2.49 3.56
C HIS A 163 24.17 -1.60 3.60
N ALA A 164 24.23 -0.54 2.77
CA ALA A 164 25.39 0.34 2.71
C ALA A 164 25.59 1.15 4.01
N GLN A 165 24.49 1.45 4.71
CA GLN A 165 24.51 2.17 5.99
C GLN A 165 24.35 1.23 7.20
N SER A 166 24.16 -0.07 6.97
CA SER A 166 23.86 -1.07 8.01
C SER A 166 22.71 -0.66 8.94
N ALA A 167 21.70 0.03 8.40
CA ALA A 167 20.63 0.65 9.16
C ALA A 167 19.26 0.44 8.50
N VAL A 168 18.21 0.45 9.32
CA VAL A 168 16.83 0.47 8.84
C VAL A 168 16.51 1.87 8.32
N SER A 169 16.12 1.97 7.05
CA SER A 169 15.74 3.23 6.40
C SER A 169 14.26 3.55 6.60
N ALA A 170 13.40 2.53 6.64
CA ALA A 170 11.99 2.68 7.00
C ALA A 170 11.47 1.45 7.73
N PHE A 171 10.56 1.65 8.67
CA PHE A 171 9.88 0.60 9.42
C PHE A 171 8.47 1.04 9.78
N ASN A 172 7.50 0.35 9.20
CA ASN A 172 6.08 0.60 9.41
C ASN A 172 5.45 -0.66 10.00
N THR A 173 4.57 -0.47 10.98
CA THR A 173 3.82 -1.56 11.60
C THR A 173 2.39 -1.12 11.85
N ASP A 174 1.42 -2.01 11.63
CA ASP A 174 0.03 -1.83 11.98
C ASP A 174 -0.52 -3.12 12.60
N LEU A 175 -0.99 -3.04 13.83
CA LEU A 175 -1.81 -4.06 14.46
C LEU A 175 -3.27 -3.58 14.42
N LYS A 176 -4.11 -4.32 13.72
CA LYS A 176 -5.53 -4.03 13.51
C LYS A 176 -6.34 -5.11 14.20
N VAL A 177 -7.29 -4.73 15.05
CA VAL A 177 -8.12 -5.67 15.82
C VAL A 177 -9.58 -5.28 15.69
N ASN A 178 -10.39 -6.17 15.14
CA ASN A 178 -11.85 -6.05 15.12
C ASN A 178 -12.41 -6.89 16.27
N LEU A 179 -12.70 -6.24 17.40
CA LEU A 179 -13.18 -6.91 18.60
C LEU A 179 -14.63 -7.38 18.44
N THR A 180 -15.46 -6.55 17.81
CA THR A 180 -16.81 -6.90 17.38
C THR A 180 -17.05 -6.36 15.97
N LYS A 181 -18.19 -6.69 15.37
CA LYS A 181 -18.62 -6.05 14.10
C LYS A 181 -18.81 -4.53 14.20
N ASP A 182 -18.98 -4.02 15.42
CA ASP A 182 -19.33 -2.63 15.70
C ASP A 182 -18.15 -1.87 16.34
N PHE A 183 -17.02 -2.53 16.61
CA PHE A 183 -15.88 -1.92 17.29
C PHE A 183 -14.56 -2.47 16.77
N PHE A 184 -13.70 -1.55 16.32
CA PHE A 184 -12.32 -1.86 15.95
C PHE A 184 -11.35 -0.88 16.59
N PHE A 185 -10.12 -1.34 16.78
CA PHE A 185 -8.98 -0.47 17.07
C PHE A 185 -7.76 -0.85 16.21
N SER A 186 -6.89 0.13 15.99
CA SER A 186 -5.64 -0.03 15.29
C SER A 186 -4.55 0.71 16.07
N ILE A 187 -3.40 0.07 16.24
CA ILE A 187 -2.19 0.75 16.68
C ILE A 187 -1.09 0.52 15.66
N GLY A 188 -0.17 1.45 15.54
CA GLY A 188 0.90 1.33 14.58
C GLY A 188 2.08 2.24 14.87
N GLN A 189 3.15 2.01 14.13
CA GLN A 189 4.35 2.81 14.14
C GLN A 189 4.72 3.17 12.70
N ARG A 190 5.21 4.39 12.51
CA ARG A 190 5.78 4.88 11.26
C ARG A 190 7.16 5.44 11.54
N PHE A 191 8.18 4.79 11.04
CA PHE A 191 9.56 5.24 11.14
C PHE A 191 10.16 5.36 9.75
N THR A 192 10.78 6.51 9.48
CA THR A 192 11.56 6.74 8.26
C THR A 192 12.80 7.56 8.63
N HIS A 193 13.97 7.05 8.27
CA HIS A 193 15.23 7.74 8.47
C HIS A 193 15.33 8.98 7.57
N GLN A 194 16.07 10.00 8.01
CA GLN A 194 16.37 11.16 7.19
C GLN A 194 17.32 10.78 6.03
N GLY A 195 17.09 11.32 4.84
CA GLY A 195 17.92 11.09 3.65
C GLY A 195 17.19 10.31 2.56
N GLN A 196 17.95 9.64 1.69
CA GLN A 196 17.39 8.85 0.59
C GLN A 196 16.80 7.53 1.10
N VAL A 197 15.52 7.31 0.84
CA VAL A 197 14.80 6.09 1.21
C VAL A 197 14.19 5.47 -0.04
N ALA A 198 14.36 4.16 -0.21
CA ALA A 198 13.80 3.44 -1.35
C ALA A 198 12.27 3.53 -1.37
N VAL A 199 11.72 3.72 -2.56
CA VAL A 199 10.28 3.76 -2.81
C VAL A 199 9.85 2.42 -3.38
N ARG A 200 8.71 1.93 -2.90
CA ARG A 200 8.07 0.75 -3.45
C ARG A 200 7.41 1.08 -4.79
N GLY A 201 7.89 0.42 -5.83
CA GLY A 201 7.28 0.39 -7.14
C GLY A 201 7.32 1.73 -7.86
N ASP A 202 6.78 1.72 -9.06
CA ASP A 202 6.58 2.88 -9.92
C ASP A 202 5.41 2.62 -10.89
N LEU A 203 5.21 3.54 -11.83
CA LEU A 203 4.17 3.46 -12.86
C LEU A 203 4.16 2.13 -13.63
N PHE A 204 5.34 1.53 -13.86
CA PHE A 204 5.47 0.35 -14.70
C PHE A 204 5.41 -0.95 -13.90
N ASN A 205 5.88 -0.92 -12.65
CA ASN A 205 5.89 -2.10 -11.81
C ASN A 205 5.74 -1.77 -10.32
N PRO A 206 4.72 -2.31 -9.63
CA PRO A 206 4.45 -2.01 -8.22
C PRO A 206 5.40 -2.72 -7.22
N MET A 207 6.36 -3.51 -7.71
CA MET A 207 7.25 -4.32 -6.88
C MET A 207 8.72 -3.87 -6.92
N THR A 208 9.13 -3.10 -7.92
CA THR A 208 10.54 -2.73 -8.12
C THR A 208 10.98 -1.60 -7.20
N LEU A 209 12.27 -1.54 -6.89
CA LEU A 209 12.84 -0.56 -5.95
C LEU A 209 13.85 0.32 -6.69
N ASN A 210 13.40 0.99 -7.76
CA ASN A 210 14.26 1.82 -8.62
C ASN A 210 14.39 3.26 -8.11
N GLU A 211 13.34 3.77 -7.47
CA GLU A 211 13.22 5.17 -7.08
C GLU A 211 13.54 5.38 -5.60
N VAL A 212 14.00 6.59 -5.29
CA VAL A 212 14.22 7.02 -3.91
C VAL A 212 13.52 8.34 -3.65
N LEU A 213 12.96 8.47 -2.46
CA LEU A 213 12.44 9.72 -1.95
C LEU A 213 13.48 10.33 -1.01
N PHE A 214 13.70 11.64 -1.10
CA PHE A 214 14.51 12.35 -0.12
C PHE A 214 13.66 12.78 1.06
N GLN A 215 13.81 12.07 2.17
CA GLN A 215 13.17 12.38 3.43
C GLN A 215 13.95 13.50 4.14
N SER A 216 13.39 14.71 4.17
CA SER A 216 14.07 15.90 4.70
C SER A 216 14.31 15.84 6.22
N GLN A 217 13.43 15.16 6.96
CA GLN A 217 13.50 15.00 8.41
C GLN A 217 13.09 13.59 8.82
N LYS A 218 13.69 13.09 9.89
CA LYS A 218 13.32 11.78 10.46
C LYS A 218 11.83 11.76 10.83
N THR A 219 11.11 10.76 10.36
CA THR A 219 9.73 10.46 10.74
C THR A 219 9.76 9.42 11.84
N ASN A 220 9.10 9.67 12.98
CA ASN A 220 8.88 8.65 13.99
C ASN A 220 7.57 8.92 14.75
N PHE A 221 6.48 8.32 14.28
CA PHE A 221 5.15 8.50 14.84
C PHE A 221 4.57 7.18 15.32
N TYR A 222 3.85 7.24 16.44
CA TYR A 222 2.88 6.21 16.79
C TYR A 222 1.51 6.62 16.26
N THR A 223 0.78 5.67 15.71
CA THR A 223 -0.57 5.90 15.21
C THR A 223 -1.56 5.11 16.04
N ALA A 224 -2.67 5.73 16.42
CA ALA A 224 -3.79 5.05 17.06
C ALA A 224 -5.08 5.40 16.33
N GLU A 225 -5.92 4.41 16.08
CA GLU A 225 -7.21 4.57 15.44
C GLU A 225 -8.24 3.73 16.18
N VAL A 226 -9.43 4.29 16.36
CA VAL A 226 -10.55 3.61 17.00
C VAL A 226 -11.82 3.97 16.26
N GLY A 227 -12.68 2.99 16.03
CA GLY A 227 -13.95 3.22 15.35
C GLY A 227 -15.10 2.41 15.95
N PHE A 228 -16.28 3.02 15.93
CA PHE A 228 -17.50 2.52 16.52
C PHE A 228 -18.65 2.61 15.52
N ALA A 229 -19.41 1.53 15.37
CA ALA A 229 -20.78 1.57 14.85
C ALA A 229 -21.73 1.71 16.05
N LEU A 230 -22.35 2.86 16.17
CA LEU A 230 -23.28 3.23 17.22
C LEU A 230 -24.72 2.90 16.81
N PRO A 231 -25.67 2.87 17.76
CA PRO A 231 -27.09 2.74 17.45
C PRO A 231 -27.58 3.79 16.45
N TYR A 232 -28.70 3.51 15.79
CA TYR A 232 -29.33 4.40 14.81
C TYR A 232 -28.46 4.73 13.60
N ASN A 233 -27.65 3.77 13.12
CA ASN A 233 -26.80 3.92 11.93
C ASN A 233 -25.83 5.11 12.01
N LEU A 234 -25.35 5.41 13.21
CA LEU A 234 -24.34 6.42 13.46
C LEU A 234 -22.97 5.75 13.60
N TYR A 235 -21.93 6.34 13.03
CA TYR A 235 -20.59 5.78 13.01
C TYR A 235 -19.61 6.86 13.43
N ALA A 236 -18.69 6.52 14.34
CA ALA A 236 -17.70 7.44 14.84
C ALA A 236 -16.30 6.84 14.70
N VAL A 237 -15.33 7.63 14.25
CA VAL A 237 -13.92 7.23 14.12
C VAL A 237 -13.04 8.34 14.66
N ALA A 238 -12.00 7.97 15.41
CA ALA A 238 -10.94 8.88 15.80
C ALA A 238 -9.58 8.27 15.44
N ARG A 239 -8.69 9.09 14.87
CA ARG A 239 -7.34 8.69 14.49
C ARG A 239 -6.33 9.76 14.91
N GLY A 240 -5.35 9.39 15.72
CA GLY A 240 -4.29 10.28 16.18
C GLY A 240 -2.90 9.82 15.73
N TYR A 241 -2.02 10.79 15.53
CA TYR A 241 -0.60 10.59 15.30
C TYR A 241 0.15 11.23 16.47
N LEU A 242 0.98 10.47 17.17
CA LEU A 242 1.81 10.93 18.28
C LEU A 242 3.27 10.94 17.83
N ASP A 243 3.90 12.11 17.86
CA ASP A 243 5.32 12.27 17.58
C ASP A 243 6.15 11.70 18.74
N GLN A 244 7.05 10.74 18.44
CA GLN A 244 7.87 10.08 19.45
C GLN A 244 8.96 10.99 20.03
N GLY A 245 9.40 12.01 19.30
CA GLY A 245 10.43 12.96 19.72
C GLY A 245 9.87 14.09 20.58
N THR A 246 8.73 14.67 20.18
CA THR A 246 8.13 15.82 20.90
C THR A 246 7.06 15.41 21.92
N GLY A 247 6.49 14.20 21.80
CA GLY A 247 5.36 13.75 22.62
C GLY A 247 4.05 14.49 22.31
N GLN A 248 3.99 15.24 21.21
CA GLN A 248 2.81 16.00 20.80
C GLN A 248 2.03 15.26 19.72
N PHE A 249 0.75 15.60 19.58
CA PHE A 249 -0.08 15.14 18.47
C PHE A 249 -0.03 16.16 17.33
N PRO A 250 0.81 15.94 16.28
CA PRO A 250 0.80 16.81 15.10
C PRO A 250 -0.52 16.80 14.35
N GLU A 251 -1.29 15.71 14.46
CA GLU A 251 -2.60 15.60 13.82
C GLU A 251 -3.53 14.65 14.59
N MET A 252 -4.78 15.07 14.74
CA MET A 252 -5.90 14.25 15.22
C MET A 252 -7.11 14.42 14.31
N ASN A 253 -7.60 13.32 13.78
CA ASN A 253 -8.77 13.26 12.93
C ASN A 253 -9.95 12.67 13.69
N TYR A 254 -11.11 13.29 13.57
CA TYR A 254 -12.38 12.83 14.12
C TYR A 254 -13.41 12.80 13.00
N GLY A 255 -14.09 11.68 12.84
CA GLY A 255 -15.18 11.52 11.89
C GLY A 255 -16.46 11.10 12.60
N LEU A 256 -17.58 11.66 12.19
CA LEU A 256 -18.92 11.23 12.58
C LEU A 256 -19.81 11.14 11.34
N TYR A 257 -20.36 9.95 11.04
CA TYR A 257 -21.17 9.71 9.85
C TYR A 257 -22.48 9.02 10.21
N TYR A 258 -23.58 9.51 9.66
CA TYR A 258 -24.93 8.96 9.82
C TYR A 258 -25.45 8.44 8.48
N VAL A 259 -26.01 7.23 8.49
CA VAL A 259 -26.69 6.64 7.33
C VAL A 259 -28.19 6.65 7.56
N GLY A 260 -28.95 7.30 6.67
CA GLY A 260 -30.41 7.33 6.75
C GLY A 260 -31.01 5.93 6.70
N SER A 261 -32.16 5.72 7.35
CA SER A 261 -32.79 4.38 7.45
C SER A 261 -33.12 3.73 6.10
N SER A 262 -33.41 4.53 5.06
CA SER A 262 -33.62 4.04 3.70
C SER A 262 -32.33 3.64 2.98
N ARG A 263 -31.16 3.93 3.58
CA ARG A 263 -29.81 3.87 3.01
C ARG A 263 -29.64 4.67 1.71
N CYS A 264 -30.63 5.44 1.28
CA CYS A 264 -30.52 6.26 0.07
C CYS A 264 -29.74 7.55 0.28
N TRP A 265 -29.35 7.89 1.52
CA TRP A 265 -28.57 9.08 1.82
C TRP A 265 -27.77 8.90 3.11
N GLY A 266 -26.72 9.70 3.26
CA GLY A 266 -25.91 9.79 4.46
C GLY A 266 -25.34 11.19 4.63
N ALA A 267 -25.02 11.55 5.86
CA ALA A 267 -24.43 12.84 6.19
C ALA A 267 -23.35 12.63 7.24
N GLY A 268 -22.25 13.36 7.13
CA GLY A 268 -21.21 13.29 8.13
C GLY A 268 -20.39 14.55 8.25
N ILE A 269 -19.70 14.62 9.37
CA ILE A 269 -18.81 15.70 9.74
C ILE A 269 -17.44 15.09 10.00
N MET A 270 -16.39 15.82 9.65
CA MET A 270 -15.02 15.51 9.99
C MET A 270 -14.37 16.74 10.61
N LEU A 271 -13.59 16.54 11.66
CA LEU A 271 -12.65 17.50 12.18
C LEU A 271 -11.24 16.98 12.01
N ASN A 272 -10.35 17.79 11.44
CA ASN A 272 -8.92 17.57 11.44
C ASN A 272 -8.25 18.64 12.31
N GLN A 273 -7.64 18.23 13.41
CA GLN A 273 -7.00 19.09 14.39
C GLN A 273 -5.49 18.95 14.30
N ARG A 274 -4.82 20.05 13.97
CA ARG A 274 -3.37 20.24 14.05
C ARG A 274 -3.05 21.30 15.12
N PRO A 275 -1.82 21.37 15.65
CA PRO A 275 -1.47 22.32 16.71
C PRO A 275 -1.78 23.79 16.40
N ASP A 276 -1.68 24.18 15.13
CA ASP A 276 -1.82 25.55 14.63
C ASP A 276 -3.14 25.79 13.88
N GLN A 277 -3.85 24.72 13.48
CA GLN A 277 -5.00 24.81 12.61
C GLN A 277 -6.04 23.74 12.94
N THR A 278 -7.32 24.11 12.93
CA THR A 278 -8.43 23.16 12.94
C THR A 278 -9.25 23.34 11.68
N GLU A 279 -9.43 22.24 10.94
CA GLU A 279 -10.24 22.18 9.73
C GLU A 279 -11.49 21.34 10.02
N PHE A 280 -12.64 21.74 9.46
CA PHE A 280 -13.84 20.92 9.49
C PHE A 280 -14.38 20.74 8.07
N ALA A 281 -14.96 19.57 7.81
CA ALA A 281 -15.61 19.26 6.55
C ALA A 281 -16.97 18.61 6.82
N VAL A 282 -17.96 18.98 6.02
CA VAL A 282 -19.28 18.34 6.00
C VAL A 282 -19.42 17.59 4.70
N LEU A 283 -19.82 16.32 4.78
CA LEU A 283 -20.06 15.46 3.64
C LEU A 283 -21.53 15.06 3.62
N PHE A 284 -22.15 15.18 2.46
CA PHE A 284 -23.49 14.65 2.21
C PHE A 284 -23.42 13.69 1.03
N THR A 285 -23.92 12.47 1.21
CA THR A 285 -23.93 11.42 0.20
C THR A 285 -25.36 11.13 -0.20
N LEU A 286 -25.62 11.05 -1.51
CA LEU A 286 -26.85 10.51 -2.08
C LEU A 286 -26.57 9.15 -2.74
N GLY A 287 -27.28 8.11 -2.32
CA GLY A 287 -27.18 6.77 -2.88
C GLY A 287 -27.64 6.74 -4.34
N GLY A 288 -26.79 6.24 -5.24
CA GLY A 288 -27.09 6.10 -6.67
C GLY A 288 -26.96 7.37 -7.50
N GLY A 289 -26.59 8.52 -6.90
CA GLY A 289 -26.47 9.82 -7.58
C GLY A 289 -25.08 10.16 -8.13
N GLY A 290 -24.10 9.26 -8.00
CA GLY A 290 -22.69 9.55 -8.28
C GLY A 290 -21.99 10.29 -7.13
N PHE A 291 -20.71 10.62 -7.30
CA PHE A 291 -19.90 11.33 -6.30
C PHE A 291 -18.94 12.32 -6.97
N SER A 292 -18.50 13.33 -6.21
CA SER A 292 -17.36 14.17 -6.56
C SER A 292 -16.19 13.86 -5.62
N ASP A 293 -14.99 13.74 -6.16
CA ASP A 293 -13.78 13.57 -5.35
C ASP A 293 -13.30 14.94 -4.84
N SER A 294 -13.02 14.98 -3.54
CA SER A 294 -12.30 16.05 -2.86
C SER A 294 -11.20 15.44 -1.98
N PRO A 295 -10.16 16.20 -1.58
CA PRO A 295 -9.16 15.72 -0.62
C PRO A 295 -9.80 15.15 0.66
N PHE A 296 -10.88 15.77 1.14
CA PHE A 296 -11.65 15.30 2.29
C PHE A 296 -12.39 13.99 2.03
N SER A 297 -12.92 13.78 0.82
CA SER A 297 -13.62 12.53 0.48
C SER A 297 -12.71 11.30 0.58
N GLY A 298 -11.43 11.43 0.18
CA GLY A 298 -10.44 10.36 0.30
C GLY A 298 -10.10 10.02 1.75
N LEU A 299 -9.89 11.05 2.58
CA LEU A 299 -9.68 10.89 4.03
C LEU A 299 -10.89 10.24 4.69
N TYR A 300 -12.12 10.65 4.31
CA TYR A 300 -13.37 10.12 4.84
C TYR A 300 -13.54 8.64 4.49
N ARG A 301 -13.26 8.24 3.24
CA ARG A 301 -13.24 6.83 2.85
C ARG A 301 -12.28 6.03 3.71
N GLY A 302 -11.04 6.52 3.86
CA GLY A 302 -10.00 5.83 4.63
C GLY A 302 -10.38 5.57 6.09
N LEU A 303 -11.02 6.54 6.75
CA LEU A 303 -11.43 6.40 8.15
C LEU A 303 -12.58 5.40 8.35
N PHE A 304 -13.58 5.41 7.47
CA PHE A 304 -14.82 4.63 7.69
C PHE A 304 -14.85 3.27 7.00
N GLN A 305 -13.94 3.01 6.04
CA GLN A 305 -13.91 1.75 5.28
C GLN A 305 -13.88 0.49 6.16
N ARG A 306 -13.25 0.56 7.34
CA ARG A 306 -13.13 -0.57 8.27
C ARG A 306 -14.43 -0.93 9.00
N LEU A 307 -15.38 0.00 9.09
CA LEU A 307 -16.72 -0.26 9.62
C LEU A 307 -17.66 -0.86 8.55
N GLY A 308 -17.11 -1.27 7.40
CA GLY A 308 -17.89 -1.78 6.28
C GLY A 308 -18.75 -0.71 5.60
N LEU A 309 -18.46 0.57 5.88
CA LEU A 309 -19.13 1.70 5.24
C LEU A 309 -18.42 2.09 3.96
N ASP A 310 -19.08 1.82 2.83
CA ASP A 310 -18.77 2.47 1.56
C ASP A 310 -19.63 3.72 1.41
N ILE A 311 -19.08 4.87 1.80
CA ILE A 311 -19.75 6.17 1.74
C ILE A 311 -20.06 6.63 0.31
N GLN A 312 -19.62 5.90 -0.74
CA GLN A 312 -19.96 6.18 -2.14
C GLN A 312 -21.02 5.23 -2.69
N ARG A 313 -21.25 4.10 -2.01
CA ARG A 313 -22.23 3.09 -2.38
C ARG A 313 -23.07 2.71 -1.17
N LEU A 314 -23.99 3.60 -0.81
CA LEU A 314 -24.96 3.33 0.26
C LEU A 314 -26.07 2.32 -0.14
N ARG A 315 -25.79 1.35 -1.02
CA ARG A 315 -26.80 0.41 -1.53
C ARG A 315 -26.34 -1.04 -1.48
#